data_AF-A0ABD5WXQ7-F1
#
_entry.id   AF-A0ABD5WXQ7-F1
#
_cell.length_a   1.000
_cell.length_b   1.000
_cell.length_c   1.000
_cell.angle_alpha   90.00
_cell.angle_beta   90.00
_cell.angle_gamma   90.00
#
_symmetry.space_group_name_H-M   'P 1'
#
loop_
_entity.id
_entity.type
_entity.pdbx_description
1 polymer ?
#
loop_
_entity_poly.entity_id
_entity_poly.type
_entity_poly.pdbx_seq_one_letter_code
_entity_poly.pdbx_strand_id
1 'polypeptide(L)'
;MSPTLRIGTALTDGIDRLNTRGGLTLALVIAALQVVMQVALNSLFDDLLAPSLPPEAASAYPLALPLPASVSGVVALLALAVTFVVTIVAMRAVYADIDEVPTAEHTRRLGRTALVLIVVSVITTVAITVGFVFLVFPGIFLMVCLIFAQLAVVIEDRGVVASLKRSWSLTAGNRIRLFVLGVVVVIVGSVVGGAFGLLGIVSPVVGNILSAAVTGFVSLFSIAVLVSAYRQLADADPAEPVSHADLAG
;
A
#
# COMPACT_ATOMS: atom_id res chain seq x y z
N MET A 1 10.03 -25.97 -15.00
CA MET A 1 10.84 -24.90 -14.38
C MET A 1 9.87 -23.97 -13.70
N SER A 2 10.01 -23.71 -12.40
CA SER A 2 9.17 -22.72 -11.71
C SER A 2 9.45 -21.33 -12.30
N PRO A 3 8.43 -20.49 -12.50
CA PRO A 3 8.61 -19.10 -12.91
C PRO A 3 9.60 -18.41 -12.01
N THR A 4 10.50 -17.59 -12.56
CA THR A 4 11.53 -16.93 -11.76
C THR A 4 11.27 -15.43 -11.74
N LEU A 5 11.05 -14.87 -10.55
CA LEU A 5 10.86 -13.43 -10.36
C LEU A 5 12.08 -12.65 -10.86
N ARG A 6 11.84 -11.62 -11.69
CA ARG A 6 12.86 -10.69 -12.17
C ARG A 6 12.73 -9.36 -11.41
N ILE A 7 13.52 -9.22 -10.35
CA ILE A 7 13.52 -8.05 -9.47
C ILE A 7 13.76 -6.76 -10.27
N GLY A 8 14.73 -6.75 -11.19
CA GLY A 8 15.02 -5.59 -12.02
C GLY A 8 13.82 -5.14 -12.85
N THR A 9 13.15 -6.07 -13.54
CA THR A 9 11.93 -5.76 -14.30
C THR A 9 10.82 -5.24 -13.41
N ALA A 10 10.62 -5.82 -12.22
CA ALA A 10 9.58 -5.33 -11.30
C ALA A 10 9.85 -3.90 -10.81
N LEU A 11 11.12 -3.55 -10.58
CA LEU A 11 11.53 -2.19 -10.17
C LEU A 11 11.41 -1.20 -11.33
N THR A 12 11.87 -1.55 -12.53
CA THR A 12 11.77 -0.71 -13.73
C THR A 12 10.32 -0.45 -14.09
N ASP A 13 9.47 -1.49 -14.14
CA ASP A 13 8.04 -1.33 -14.37
C ASP A 13 7.40 -0.40 -13.32
N GLY A 14 7.83 -0.52 -12.06
CA GLY A 14 7.37 0.37 -10.98
C GLY A 14 7.68 1.84 -11.24
N ILE A 15 8.87 2.13 -11.75
CA ILE A 15 9.31 3.50 -12.11
C ILE A 15 8.54 3.99 -13.35
N ASP A 16 8.44 3.16 -14.38
CA ASP A 16 7.77 3.51 -15.63
C ASP A 16 6.30 3.88 -15.37
N ARG A 17 5.63 3.10 -14.52
CA ARG A 17 4.25 3.34 -14.11
C ARG A 17 4.08 4.62 -13.33
N LEU A 18 5.03 5.01 -12.48
CA LEU A 18 4.99 6.31 -11.79
C LEU A 18 5.08 7.49 -12.76
N ASN A 19 5.81 7.33 -13.87
CA ASN A 19 6.04 8.39 -14.86
C ASN A 19 4.87 8.58 -15.84
N THR A 20 3.88 7.67 -15.85
CA THR A 20 2.66 7.82 -16.64
C THR A 20 1.75 8.91 -16.09
N ARG A 21 0.79 9.40 -16.90
CA ARG A 21 -0.21 10.38 -16.44
C ARG A 21 -1.13 9.79 -15.38
N GLY A 22 -1.59 8.54 -15.56
CA GLY A 22 -2.40 7.83 -14.56
C GLY A 22 -1.62 7.58 -13.27
N GLY A 23 -0.33 7.24 -13.37
CA GLY A 23 0.56 7.05 -12.23
C GLY A 23 0.76 8.31 -11.43
N LEU A 24 1.12 9.41 -12.10
CA LEU A 24 1.33 10.68 -11.44
C LEU A 24 0.06 11.17 -10.74
N THR A 25 -1.10 11.06 -11.39
CA THR A 25 -2.38 11.47 -10.80
C THR A 25 -2.73 10.62 -9.58
N LEU A 26 -2.57 9.29 -9.64
CA LEU A 26 -2.78 8.42 -8.49
C LEU A 26 -1.78 8.71 -7.35
N ALA A 27 -0.51 8.95 -7.65
CA ALA A 27 0.49 9.28 -6.64
C ALA A 27 0.15 10.59 -5.92
N LEU A 28 -0.28 11.61 -6.68
CA LEU A 28 -0.71 12.90 -6.13
C LEU A 28 -1.98 12.76 -5.28
N VAL A 29 -2.96 11.97 -5.71
CA VAL A 29 -4.17 11.71 -4.91
C VAL A 29 -3.82 10.99 -3.61
N ILE A 30 -2.98 9.95 -3.68
CA ILE A 30 -2.53 9.21 -2.49
C ILE A 30 -1.74 10.15 -1.56
N ALA A 31 -0.81 10.95 -2.10
CA ALA A 31 -0.06 11.94 -1.34
C ALA A 31 -0.97 12.96 -0.63
N ALA A 32 -1.96 13.50 -1.33
CA ALA A 32 -2.93 14.43 -0.75
C ALA A 32 -3.73 13.77 0.37
N LEU A 33 -4.19 12.53 0.18
CA LEU A 33 -4.90 11.77 1.22
C LEU A 33 -4.02 11.49 2.43
N GLN A 34 -2.72 11.23 2.25
CA GLN A 34 -1.77 11.07 3.35
C GLN A 34 -1.59 12.38 4.14
N VAL A 35 -1.53 13.54 3.47
CA VAL A 35 -1.50 14.84 4.15
C VAL A 35 -2.78 15.08 4.95
N VAL A 36 -3.95 14.81 4.36
CA VAL A 36 -5.24 14.94 5.06
C VAL A 36 -5.29 14.03 6.28
N MET A 37 -4.83 12.78 6.15
CA MET A 37 -4.75 11.83 7.25
C MET A 37 -3.83 12.35 8.37
N GLN A 38 -2.62 12.82 8.02
CA GLN A 38 -1.67 13.38 8.97
C GLN A 38 -2.25 14.59 9.72
N VAL A 39 -2.88 15.53 9.01
CA VAL A 39 -3.51 16.70 9.62
C VAL A 39 -4.63 16.28 10.57
N ALA A 40 -5.49 15.36 10.15
CA ALA A 40 -6.61 14.88 10.95
C ALA A 40 -6.13 14.16 12.22
N LEU A 41 -5.12 13.30 12.12
CA LEU A 41 -4.54 12.62 13.27
C LEU A 41 -3.84 13.61 14.20
N ASN A 42 -3.00 14.51 13.69
CA ASN A 42 -2.33 15.53 14.51
C ASN A 42 -3.33 16.42 15.27
N SER A 43 -4.40 16.85 14.60
CA SER A 43 -5.47 17.65 15.23
C SER A 43 -6.24 16.85 16.28
N LEU A 44 -6.47 15.55 16.05
CA LEU A 44 -7.12 14.66 17.02
C LEU A 44 -6.25 14.43 18.25
N PHE A 45 -4.94 14.23 18.08
CA PHE A 45 -4.00 14.08 19.18
C PHE A 45 -3.81 15.38 19.96
N ASP A 46 -3.79 16.51 19.28
CA ASP A 46 -3.69 17.83 19.90
C ASP A 46 -4.90 18.11 20.82
N ASP A 47 -6.13 17.81 20.39
CA ASP A 47 -7.31 18.04 21.21
C ASP A 47 -7.46 17.02 22.37
N LEU A 48 -7.16 15.74 22.12
CA LEU A 48 -7.41 14.67 23.10
C LEU A 48 -6.26 14.42 24.08
N LEU A 49 -5.02 14.51 23.60
CA LEU A 49 -3.84 14.04 24.34
C LEU A 49 -2.92 15.19 24.74
N ALA A 50 -2.70 16.21 23.91
CA ALA A 50 -1.74 17.28 24.22
C ALA A 50 -1.99 18.01 25.56
N PRO A 51 -3.24 18.26 26.02
CA PRO A 51 -3.49 18.86 27.34
C PRO A 51 -2.98 18.02 28.52
N SER A 52 -2.80 16.71 28.32
CA SER A 52 -2.32 15.76 29.33
C SER A 52 -0.82 15.50 29.27
N LEU A 53 -0.12 16.07 28.28
CA LEU A 53 1.30 15.84 28.04
C LEU A 53 2.14 17.05 28.47
N PRO A 54 3.46 16.86 28.72
CA PRO A 54 4.38 17.96 28.92
C PRO A 54 4.36 18.94 27.73
N PRO A 55 4.59 20.25 27.95
CA PRO A 55 4.56 21.27 26.89
C PRO A 55 5.51 20.99 25.71
N GLU A 56 6.60 20.27 25.97
CA GLU A 56 7.56 19.83 24.95
C GLU A 56 6.91 18.90 23.92
N ALA A 57 5.96 18.06 24.35
CA ALA A 57 5.23 17.16 23.47
C ALA A 57 4.18 17.90 22.61
N ALA A 58 3.71 19.07 23.02
CA ALA A 58 2.77 19.87 22.22
C ALA A 58 3.42 20.38 20.91
N SER A 59 4.75 20.54 20.88
CA SER A 59 5.49 20.87 19.66
C SER A 59 5.59 19.72 18.65
N ALA A 60 5.14 18.51 19.02
CA ALA A 60 5.23 17.30 18.20
C ALA A 60 4.18 17.23 17.07
N TYR A 61 3.16 18.11 17.07
CA TYR A 61 2.04 18.06 16.12
C TYR A 61 1.98 19.31 15.22
N PRO A 62 2.99 19.57 14.38
CA PRO A 62 3.12 20.83 13.62
C PRO A 62 2.03 21.07 12.56
N LEU A 63 1.26 20.03 12.21
CA LEU A 63 0.13 20.13 11.26
C LEU A 63 -1.24 20.07 11.95
N ALA A 64 -1.30 20.15 13.29
CA ALA A 64 -2.57 20.21 13.99
C ALA A 64 -3.32 21.49 13.64
N LEU A 65 -4.60 21.34 13.36
CA LEU A 65 -5.54 22.44 13.24
C LEU A 65 -6.38 22.49 14.51
N PRO A 66 -6.82 23.69 14.96
CA PRO A 66 -7.67 23.85 16.14
C PRO A 66 -9.10 23.38 15.83
N LEU A 67 -9.26 22.06 15.73
CA LEU A 67 -10.50 21.38 15.38
C LEU A 67 -10.91 20.45 16.54
N PRO A 68 -12.20 20.39 16.90
CA PRO A 68 -12.66 19.42 17.89
C PRO A 68 -12.31 17.98 17.49
N ALA A 69 -11.99 17.13 18.46
CA ALA A 69 -11.63 15.72 18.22
C ALA A 69 -12.69 14.95 17.44
N SER A 70 -13.97 15.28 17.60
CA SER A 70 -15.07 14.68 16.83
C SER A 70 -14.96 14.97 15.34
N VAL A 71 -14.65 16.22 14.96
CA VAL A 71 -14.48 16.64 13.56
C VAL A 71 -13.24 15.98 12.97
N SER A 72 -12.11 16.07 13.67
CA SER A 72 -10.84 15.45 13.27
C SER A 72 -10.98 13.92 13.12
N GLY A 73 -11.71 13.27 14.04
CA GLY A 73 -12.00 11.84 13.98
C GLY A 73 -12.84 11.46 12.77
N VAL A 74 -13.90 12.21 12.47
CA VAL A 74 -14.72 11.98 11.26
C VAL A 74 -13.90 12.17 10.00
N VAL A 75 -13.09 13.24 9.91
CA VAL A 75 -12.21 13.49 8.76
C VAL A 75 -11.19 12.35 8.60
N ALA A 76 -10.57 11.89 9.69
CA ALA A 76 -9.65 10.76 9.66
C ALA A 76 -10.33 9.47 9.15
N LEU A 77 -11.52 9.15 9.65
CA LEU A 77 -12.27 7.97 9.21
C LEU A 77 -12.67 8.04 7.73
N LEU A 78 -13.10 9.22 7.26
CA LEU A 78 -13.42 9.43 5.84
C LEU A 78 -12.17 9.33 4.97
N ALA A 79 -11.07 9.97 5.37
CA ALA A 79 -9.79 9.89 4.67
C ALA A 79 -9.29 8.44 4.61
N LEU A 80 -9.47 7.67 5.68
CA LEU A 80 -9.10 6.24 5.73
C LEU A 80 -9.92 5.45 4.71
N ALA A 81 -11.25 5.63 4.70
CA ALA A 81 -12.15 4.96 3.78
C ALA A 81 -11.83 5.31 2.31
N VAL A 82 -11.58 6.59 2.01
CA VAL A 82 -11.20 7.04 0.67
C VAL A 82 -9.84 6.47 0.26
N THR A 83 -8.85 6.50 1.15
CA THR A 83 -7.51 5.92 0.90
C THR A 83 -7.60 4.43 0.61
N PHE A 84 -8.45 3.71 1.33
CA PHE A 84 -8.68 2.29 1.11
C PHE A 84 -9.26 2.02 -0.29
N VAL A 85 -10.28 2.78 -0.71
CA VAL A 85 -10.85 2.66 -2.06
C VAL A 85 -9.84 3.04 -3.14
N VAL A 86 -9.11 4.15 -2.96
CA VAL A 86 -8.08 4.60 -3.91
C VAL A 86 -6.96 3.56 -4.05
N THR A 87 -6.61 2.86 -2.97
CA THR A 87 -5.60 1.79 -3.03
C THR A 87 -6.08 0.59 -3.86
N ILE A 88 -7.35 0.18 -3.73
CA ILE A 88 -7.95 -0.85 -4.57
C ILE A 88 -7.93 -0.42 -6.04
N VAL A 89 -8.35 0.81 -6.32
CA VAL A 89 -8.35 1.37 -7.67
C VAL A 89 -6.92 1.46 -8.22
N ALA A 90 -5.95 1.88 -7.42
CA ALA A 90 -4.54 1.94 -7.82
C ALA A 90 -4.00 0.55 -8.18
N MET A 91 -4.26 -0.47 -7.36
CA MET A 91 -3.87 -1.86 -7.68
C MET A 91 -4.48 -2.34 -9.00
N ARG A 92 -5.75 -2.02 -9.27
CA ARG A 92 -6.44 -2.40 -10.52
C ARG A 92 -6.03 -1.56 -11.73
N ALA A 93 -5.74 -0.27 -11.57
CA ALA A 93 -5.30 0.60 -12.66
C ALA A 93 -3.85 0.30 -13.05
N VAL A 94 -2.97 0.13 -12.06
CA VAL A 94 -1.67 -0.49 -12.27
C VAL A 94 -1.91 -1.86 -12.93
N TYR A 95 -2.83 -2.67 -12.40
CA TYR A 95 -3.48 -3.86 -13.00
C TYR A 95 -3.62 -3.86 -14.54
N ALA A 96 -4.42 -2.92 -15.02
CA ALA A 96 -4.93 -2.89 -16.38
C ALA A 96 -4.03 -2.13 -17.38
N ASP A 97 -2.87 -1.65 -16.90
CA ASP A 97 -2.00 -0.69 -17.58
C ASP A 97 -2.45 0.77 -17.37
N ILE A 98 -1.56 1.58 -16.80
CA ILE A 98 -1.88 2.83 -16.09
C ILE A 98 -1.80 4.07 -17.00
N ASP A 99 -1.77 3.88 -18.32
CA ASP A 99 -1.53 4.96 -19.27
C ASP A 99 -2.62 6.06 -19.24
N GLU A 100 -3.82 5.73 -18.76
CA GLU A 100 -4.93 6.68 -18.60
C GLU A 100 -5.42 6.82 -17.14
N VAL A 101 -6.15 7.91 -16.86
CA VAL A 101 -6.75 8.17 -15.54
C VAL A 101 -7.74 7.04 -15.22
N PRO A 102 -7.74 6.48 -13.99
CA PRO A 102 -8.60 5.35 -13.67
C PRO A 102 -10.09 5.61 -13.91
N THR A 103 -10.70 4.84 -14.80
CA THR A 103 -12.13 4.92 -15.15
C THR A 103 -13.00 4.07 -14.20
N ALA A 104 -14.31 4.32 -14.19
CA ALA A 104 -15.33 3.66 -13.36
C ALA A 104 -15.37 2.12 -13.46
N GLU A 105 -14.76 1.49 -14.46
CA GLU A 105 -14.65 0.03 -14.51
C GLU A 105 -13.78 -0.54 -13.37
N HIS A 106 -12.78 0.22 -12.90
CA HIS A 106 -11.91 -0.17 -11.80
C HIS A 106 -12.64 -0.20 -10.43
N THR A 107 -13.85 0.35 -10.34
CA THR A 107 -14.68 0.38 -9.12
C THR A 107 -15.78 -0.69 -9.10
N ARG A 108 -15.72 -1.66 -10.03
CA ARG A 108 -16.68 -2.78 -10.07
C ARG A 108 -16.61 -3.61 -8.79
N ARG A 109 -17.78 -3.93 -8.22
CA ARG A 109 -17.95 -4.78 -7.01
C ARG A 109 -17.17 -4.30 -5.77
N LEU A 110 -16.83 -3.01 -5.69
CA LEU A 110 -16.03 -2.44 -4.59
C LEU A 110 -16.49 -2.88 -3.21
N GLY A 111 -17.80 -2.90 -2.92
CA GLY A 111 -18.30 -3.29 -1.60
C GLY A 111 -17.93 -4.72 -1.20
N ARG A 112 -18.06 -5.69 -2.13
CA ARG A 112 -17.69 -7.09 -1.87
C ARG A 112 -16.17 -7.25 -1.81
N THR A 113 -15.45 -6.67 -2.76
CA THR A 113 -13.98 -6.74 -2.80
C THR A 113 -13.39 -6.12 -1.54
N ALA A 114 -13.90 -4.96 -1.11
CA ALA A 114 -13.53 -4.30 0.14
C ALA A 114 -13.76 -5.20 1.36
N LEU A 115 -14.95 -5.80 1.49
CA LEU A 115 -15.27 -6.67 2.62
C LEU A 115 -14.33 -7.88 2.69
N VAL A 116 -14.13 -8.56 1.56
CA VAL A 116 -13.22 -9.72 1.48
C VAL A 116 -11.78 -9.28 1.76
N LEU A 117 -11.37 -8.13 1.23
CA LEU A 117 -10.02 -7.58 1.43
C LEU A 117 -9.77 -7.24 2.90
N ILE A 118 -10.77 -6.70 3.62
CA ILE A 118 -10.68 -6.44 5.06
C ILE A 118 -10.45 -7.76 5.81
N VAL A 119 -11.25 -8.79 5.55
CA VAL A 119 -11.11 -10.10 6.20
C VAL A 119 -9.74 -10.73 5.90
N VAL A 120 -9.31 -10.70 4.64
CA VAL A 120 -8.00 -11.23 4.22
C VAL A 120 -6.86 -10.45 4.87
N SER A 121 -6.98 -9.13 4.97
CA SER A 121 -5.99 -8.28 5.63
C SER A 121 -5.89 -8.61 7.12
N VAL A 122 -7.02 -8.74 7.83
CA VAL A 122 -7.04 -9.13 9.25
C VAL A 122 -6.38 -10.51 9.45
N ILE A 123 -6.76 -11.51 8.66
CA ILE A 123 -6.16 -12.86 8.75
C ILE A 123 -4.66 -12.81 8.49
N THR A 124 -4.23 -12.08 7.46
CA THR A 124 -2.82 -11.96 7.09
C THR A 124 -2.03 -11.25 8.17
N THR A 125 -2.53 -10.12 8.71
CA THR A 125 -1.89 -9.40 9.81
C THR A 125 -1.78 -10.27 11.05
N VAL A 126 -2.86 -10.94 11.47
CA VAL A 126 -2.83 -11.83 12.64
C VAL A 126 -1.84 -12.97 12.44
N ALA A 127 -1.82 -13.61 11.27
CA ALA A 127 -0.88 -14.68 10.97
C ALA A 127 0.57 -14.20 11.06
N ILE A 128 0.89 -13.05 10.46
CA ILE A 128 2.22 -12.44 10.48
C ILE A 128 2.62 -12.07 11.92
N THR A 129 1.73 -11.40 12.67
CA THR A 129 1.97 -11.01 14.07
C THR A 129 2.22 -12.24 14.94
N VAL A 130 1.40 -13.28 14.82
CA VAL A 130 1.61 -14.56 15.54
C VAL A 130 2.96 -15.16 15.15
N GLY A 131 3.31 -15.14 13.86
CA GLY A 131 4.63 -15.54 13.39
C GLY A 131 5.75 -14.82 14.14
N PHE A 132 5.71 -13.48 14.18
CA PHE A 132 6.69 -12.66 14.89
C PHE A 132 6.70 -12.86 16.42
N VAL A 133 5.54 -13.14 17.04
CA VAL A 133 5.43 -13.47 18.47
C VAL A 133 6.20 -14.75 18.79
N PHE A 134 6.14 -15.76 17.91
CA PHE A 134 6.91 -16.99 18.11
C PHE A 134 8.39 -16.78 17.80
N LEU A 135 8.76 -16.23 16.64
CA LEU A 135 10.13 -15.90 16.25
C LEU A 135 10.16 -14.92 15.05
N VAL A 136 11.28 -14.23 14.82
CA VAL A 136 11.46 -13.34 13.65
C VAL A 136 11.32 -14.08 12.32
N PHE A 137 11.93 -15.28 12.21
CA PHE A 137 11.94 -16.06 10.98
C PHE A 137 10.54 -16.49 10.48
N PRO A 138 9.65 -17.10 11.29
CA PRO A 138 8.29 -17.43 10.87
C PRO A 138 7.43 -16.21 10.53
N GLY A 139 7.63 -15.07 11.21
CA GLY A 139 6.95 -13.81 10.86
C GLY A 139 7.31 -13.34 9.44
N ILE A 140 8.60 -13.27 9.12
CA ILE A 140 9.09 -12.91 7.78
C ILE A 140 8.62 -13.93 6.73
N PHE A 141 8.67 -15.22 7.06
CA PHE A 141 8.23 -16.28 6.16
C PHE A 141 6.76 -16.12 5.77
N LEU A 142 5.87 -15.91 6.74
CA LEU A 142 4.44 -15.69 6.49
C LEU A 142 4.18 -14.39 5.73
N MET A 143 4.91 -13.32 6.05
CA MET A 143 4.82 -12.05 5.32
C MET A 143 5.10 -12.25 3.83
N VAL A 144 6.16 -12.99 3.49
CA VAL A 144 6.51 -13.29 2.10
C VAL A 144 5.50 -14.22 1.45
N CYS A 145 5.03 -15.26 2.15
CA CYS A 145 4.05 -16.21 1.61
C CYS A 145 2.67 -15.59 1.34
N LEU A 146 2.29 -14.57 2.10
CA LEU A 146 0.99 -13.92 2.01
C LEU A 146 1.03 -12.54 1.33
N ILE A 147 2.18 -12.13 0.79
CA ILE A 147 2.39 -10.81 0.19
C ILE A 147 1.42 -10.50 -0.96
N PHE A 148 0.93 -11.52 -1.66
CA PHE A 148 0.01 -11.40 -2.80
C PHE A 148 -1.45 -11.67 -2.45
N ALA A 149 -1.79 -11.97 -1.20
CA ALA A 149 -3.15 -12.33 -0.83
C ALA A 149 -4.14 -11.20 -1.13
N GLN A 150 -3.75 -9.95 -0.86
CA GLN A 150 -4.56 -8.78 -1.18
C GLN A 150 -4.72 -8.58 -2.69
N LEU A 151 -3.66 -8.76 -3.46
CA LEU A 151 -3.69 -8.65 -4.92
C LEU A 151 -4.60 -9.71 -5.55
N ALA A 152 -4.58 -10.95 -5.05
CA ALA A 152 -5.50 -11.99 -5.50
C ALA A 152 -6.98 -11.67 -5.21
N VAL A 153 -7.29 -10.92 -4.14
CA VAL A 153 -8.65 -10.43 -3.90
C VAL A 153 -8.99 -9.29 -4.86
N VAL A 154 -8.08 -8.34 -5.04
CA VAL A 154 -8.36 -7.08 -5.75
C VAL A 154 -8.39 -7.26 -7.27
N ILE A 155 -7.47 -8.06 -7.81
CA ILE A 155 -7.26 -8.24 -9.24
C ILE A 155 -8.08 -9.42 -9.76
N GLU A 156 -8.09 -10.54 -9.03
CA GLU A 156 -8.77 -11.77 -9.47
C GLU A 156 -10.14 -11.98 -8.78
N ASP A 157 -10.63 -10.99 -8.01
CA ASP A 157 -11.90 -11.05 -7.26
C ASP A 157 -12.07 -12.34 -6.41
N ARG A 158 -10.97 -12.94 -5.95
CA ARG A 158 -11.00 -14.20 -5.19
C ARG A 158 -11.56 -14.00 -3.78
N GLY A 159 -12.28 -15.02 -3.30
CA GLY A 159 -12.73 -15.10 -1.91
C GLY A 159 -11.58 -15.32 -0.92
N VAL A 160 -11.88 -15.21 0.38
CA VAL A 160 -10.88 -15.20 1.48
C VAL A 160 -9.89 -16.37 1.43
N VAL A 161 -10.39 -17.61 1.39
CA VAL A 161 -9.52 -18.80 1.40
C VAL A 161 -8.78 -18.96 0.06
N ALA A 162 -9.45 -18.65 -1.03
CA ALA A 162 -8.90 -18.78 -2.37
C ALA A 162 -7.73 -17.80 -2.61
N SER A 163 -7.83 -16.57 -2.11
CA SER A 163 -6.76 -15.58 -2.23
C SER A 163 -5.53 -15.92 -1.38
N LEU A 164 -5.72 -16.44 -0.15
CA LEU A 164 -4.61 -16.90 0.70
C LEU A 164 -3.87 -18.09 0.06
N LYS A 165 -4.62 -19.08 -0.46
CA LYS A 165 -4.04 -20.23 -1.17
C LYS A 165 -3.30 -19.79 -2.44
N ARG A 166 -3.89 -18.88 -3.21
CA ARG A 166 -3.27 -18.31 -4.42
C ARG A 166 -1.96 -17.59 -4.11
N SER A 167 -1.93 -16.77 -3.06
CA SER A 167 -0.68 -16.13 -2.62
C SER A 167 0.38 -17.16 -2.23
N TRP A 168 -0.01 -18.18 -1.46
CA TRP A 168 0.92 -19.21 -1.01
C TRP A 168 1.52 -20.01 -2.18
N SER A 169 0.71 -20.33 -3.20
CA SER A 169 1.17 -21.04 -4.39
C SER A 169 2.06 -20.17 -5.27
N LEU A 170 1.66 -18.93 -5.56
CA LEU A 170 2.42 -18.01 -6.41
C LEU A 170 3.79 -17.66 -5.82
N THR A 171 3.88 -17.55 -4.50
CA THR A 171 5.14 -17.23 -3.81
C THR A 171 6.08 -18.44 -3.71
N ALA A 172 5.58 -19.66 -3.96
CA ALA A 172 6.39 -20.87 -3.91
C ALA A 172 7.52 -20.83 -4.96
N GLY A 173 8.73 -21.21 -4.55
CA GLY A 173 9.93 -21.14 -5.41
C GLY A 173 10.55 -19.74 -5.54
N ASN A 174 9.85 -18.66 -5.17
CA ASN A 174 10.35 -17.28 -5.29
C ASN A 174 10.47 -16.53 -3.95
N ARG A 175 10.23 -17.19 -2.81
CA ARG A 175 10.20 -16.56 -1.48
C ARG A 175 11.44 -15.70 -1.17
N ILE A 176 12.65 -16.22 -1.44
CA ILE A 176 13.89 -15.45 -1.21
C ILE A 176 13.94 -14.21 -2.12
N ARG A 177 13.55 -14.34 -3.39
CA ARG A 177 13.55 -13.20 -4.33
C ARG A 177 12.50 -12.15 -3.94
N LEU A 178 11.34 -12.57 -3.47
CA LEU A 178 10.29 -11.68 -2.97
C LEU A 178 10.72 -11.00 -1.67
N PHE A 179 11.42 -11.70 -0.78
CA PHE A 179 12.03 -11.10 0.40
C PHE A 179 13.03 -10.01 0.00
N VAL A 180 13.97 -10.32 -0.91
CA VAL A 180 14.96 -9.34 -1.41
C VAL A 180 14.26 -8.16 -2.10
N LEU A 181 13.23 -8.41 -2.92
CA LEU A 181 12.43 -7.34 -3.53
C LEU A 181 11.82 -6.42 -2.47
N GLY A 182 11.20 -6.99 -1.44
CA GLY A 182 10.63 -6.22 -0.33
C GLY A 182 11.68 -5.40 0.41
N VAL A 183 12.85 -5.97 0.69
CA VAL A 183 13.98 -5.26 1.32
C VAL A 183 14.44 -4.09 0.45
N VAL A 184 14.59 -4.29 -0.87
CA VAL A 184 14.99 -3.22 -1.79
C VAL A 184 13.96 -2.09 -1.79
N VAL A 185 12.66 -2.40 -1.86
CA VAL A 185 11.59 -1.39 -1.81
C VAL A 185 11.62 -0.60 -0.50
N VAL A 186 11.80 -1.27 0.65
CA VAL A 186 11.92 -0.60 1.96
C VAL A 186 13.16 0.30 2.01
N ILE A 187 14.31 -0.17 1.52
CA ILE A 187 15.54 0.64 1.50
C ILE A 187 15.35 1.88 0.63
N VAL A 188 14.83 1.74 -0.59
CA VAL A 188 14.57 2.87 -1.48
C VAL A 188 13.61 3.85 -0.82
N GLY A 189 12.49 3.37 -0.28
CA GLY A 189 11.52 4.21 0.42
C GLY A 189 12.11 4.93 1.63
N SER A 190 12.97 4.26 2.41
CA SER A 190 13.62 4.83 3.60
C SER A 190 14.67 5.87 3.25
N VAL A 191 15.46 5.65 2.19
CA VAL A 191 16.47 6.60 1.71
C VAL A 191 15.79 7.87 1.20
N VAL A 192 14.76 7.72 0.35
CA VAL A 192 14.01 8.87 -0.18
C VAL A 192 13.29 9.58 0.98
N GLY A 193 12.53 8.86 1.80
CA GLY A 193 11.82 9.43 2.95
C GLY A 193 12.74 10.15 3.94
N GLY A 194 13.89 9.55 4.26
CA GLY A 194 14.88 10.13 5.17
C GLY A 194 15.51 11.41 4.61
N ALA A 195 15.86 11.44 3.32
CA ALA A 195 16.43 12.63 2.68
C ALA A 195 15.48 13.82 2.74
N PHE A 196 14.19 13.61 2.46
CA PHE A 196 13.18 14.67 2.58
C PHE A 196 12.83 15.00 4.04
N GLY A 197 12.92 14.02 4.95
CA GLY A 197 12.73 14.22 6.38
C GLY A 197 13.73 15.22 6.99
N LEU A 198 14.96 15.29 6.47
CA LEU A 198 15.97 16.27 6.91
C LEU A 198 15.53 17.73 6.66
N LEU A 199 14.65 17.98 5.68
CA LEU A 199 14.09 19.32 5.45
C LEU A 199 13.16 19.77 6.60
N GLY A 200 12.66 18.83 7.40
CA GLY A 200 11.91 19.11 8.62
C GLY A 200 12.72 19.82 9.71
N ILE A 201 14.06 19.79 9.63
CA ILE A 201 14.96 20.55 10.52
C ILE A 201 14.81 22.05 10.28
N VAL A 202 14.58 22.47 9.03
CA VAL A 202 14.43 23.89 8.67
C VAL A 202 13.02 24.39 8.99
N SER A 203 12.00 23.60 8.65
CA SER A 203 10.61 23.89 8.99
C SER A 203 9.85 22.58 9.20
N PRO A 204 9.35 22.31 10.43
CA PRO A 204 8.58 21.11 10.73
C PRO A 204 7.35 20.95 9.84
N VAL A 205 6.68 22.06 9.51
CA VAL A 205 5.49 22.07 8.64
C VAL A 205 5.87 21.66 7.22
N VAL A 206 6.89 22.29 6.63
CA VAL A 206 7.35 21.97 5.26
C VAL A 206 7.87 20.53 5.19
N GLY A 207 8.65 20.10 6.18
CA GLY A 207 9.17 18.74 6.25
C GLY A 207 8.07 17.69 6.29
N ASN A 208 7.02 17.88 7.09
CA ASN A 208 5.90 16.94 7.16
C ASN A 208 5.07 16.89 5.88
N ILE A 209 4.82 18.03 5.23
CA ILE A 209 4.09 18.08 3.95
C ILE A 209 4.90 17.37 2.85
N LEU A 210 6.19 17.67 2.74
CA LEU A 210 7.07 17.03 1.76
C LEU A 210 7.24 15.53 2.04
N SER A 211 7.41 15.15 3.31
CA SER A 211 7.48 13.74 3.70
C SER A 211 6.20 12.99 3.34
N ALA A 212 5.03 13.54 3.64
CA ALA A 212 3.75 12.94 3.26
C ALA A 212 3.59 12.83 1.73
N ALA A 213 4.03 13.84 0.98
CA ALA A 213 4.06 13.79 -0.48
C ALA A 213 4.93 12.63 -0.98
N VAL A 214 6.18 12.56 -0.49
CA VAL A 214 7.12 11.48 -0.80
C VAL A 214 6.55 10.11 -0.46
N THR A 215 5.94 9.95 0.72
CA THR A 215 5.30 8.70 1.12
C THR A 215 4.18 8.30 0.17
N GLY A 216 3.41 9.25 -0.37
CA GLY A 216 2.41 8.97 -1.40
C GLY A 216 3.02 8.40 -2.68
N PHE A 217 4.09 9.01 -3.19
CA PHE A 217 4.83 8.51 -4.36
C PHE A 217 5.46 7.14 -4.11
N VAL A 218 6.12 6.96 -2.96
CA VAL A 218 6.72 5.68 -2.55
C VAL A 218 5.66 4.59 -2.39
N SER A 219 4.45 4.95 -1.92
CA SER A 219 3.33 4.01 -1.79
C SER A 219 2.87 3.53 -3.17
N LEU A 220 2.68 4.44 -4.13
CA LEU A 220 2.30 4.03 -5.48
C LEU A 220 3.41 3.22 -6.16
N PHE A 221 4.67 3.61 -6.00
CA PHE A 221 5.82 2.83 -6.47
C PHE A 221 5.77 1.40 -5.92
N SER A 222 5.57 1.26 -4.61
CA SER A 222 5.51 -0.04 -3.94
C SER A 222 4.36 -0.90 -4.45
N ILE A 223 3.18 -0.29 -4.68
CA ILE A 223 2.04 -0.96 -5.32
C ILE A 223 2.42 -1.42 -6.73
N ALA A 224 3.03 -0.55 -7.55
CA ALA A 224 3.40 -0.85 -8.92
C ALA A 224 4.42 -1.99 -9.02
N VAL A 225 5.45 -1.98 -8.16
CA VAL A 225 6.44 -3.05 -8.06
C VAL A 225 5.79 -4.36 -7.65
N LEU A 226 4.93 -4.34 -6.64
CA LEU A 226 4.25 -5.55 -6.15
C LEU A 226 3.31 -6.13 -7.21
N VAL A 227 2.59 -5.28 -7.93
CA VAL A 227 1.71 -5.67 -9.03
C VAL A 227 2.49 -6.24 -10.22
N SER A 228 3.64 -5.66 -10.59
CA SER A 228 4.51 -6.26 -11.62
C SER A 228 5.03 -7.63 -11.18
N ALA A 229 5.51 -7.75 -9.94
CA ALA A 229 5.94 -9.03 -9.38
C ALA A 229 4.80 -10.07 -9.37
N TYR A 230 3.58 -9.64 -9.07
CA TYR A 230 2.38 -10.48 -9.13
C TYR A 230 2.11 -10.97 -10.55
N ARG A 231 2.08 -10.07 -11.55
CA ARG A 231 1.92 -10.42 -12.97
C ARG A 231 2.94 -11.43 -13.44
N GLN A 232 4.22 -11.17 -13.19
CA GLN A 232 5.32 -12.05 -13.60
C GLN A 232 5.14 -13.49 -13.09
N LEU A 233 4.59 -13.66 -11.90
CA LEU A 233 4.38 -14.97 -11.28
C LEU A 233 3.02 -15.58 -11.64
N ALA A 234 1.97 -14.76 -11.78
CA ALA A 234 0.63 -15.20 -12.14
C ALA A 234 0.54 -15.64 -13.61
N ASP A 235 1.11 -14.86 -14.54
CA ASP A 235 1.10 -15.15 -15.98
C ASP A 235 1.94 -16.39 -16.32
N ALA A 236 2.94 -16.66 -15.49
CA ALA A 236 3.83 -17.79 -15.66
C ALA A 236 3.36 -19.04 -14.90
N ASP A 237 2.28 -18.97 -14.12
CA ASP A 237 1.74 -20.12 -13.39
C ASP A 237 0.94 -21.04 -14.34
N PRO A 238 1.45 -22.24 -14.66
CA PRO A 238 0.78 -23.15 -15.60
C PRO A 238 -0.50 -23.78 -15.04
N ALA A 239 -0.78 -23.65 -13.73
CA ALA A 239 -1.95 -24.28 -13.10
C ALA A 239 -3.27 -23.52 -13.36
N GLU A 240 -3.23 -22.20 -13.52
CA GLU A 240 -4.38 -21.34 -13.80
C GLU A 240 -3.92 -20.12 -14.61
N PRO A 241 -3.83 -20.21 -15.95
CA PRO A 241 -3.55 -19.06 -16.79
C PRO A 241 -4.68 -18.04 -16.65
N VAL A 242 -4.34 -16.79 -16.38
CA VAL A 242 -5.31 -15.68 -16.32
C VAL A 242 -5.93 -15.54 -17.72
N SER A 243 -7.18 -15.94 -17.89
CA SER A 243 -7.91 -15.76 -19.14
C SER A 243 -8.15 -14.26 -19.35
N HIS A 244 -7.62 -13.68 -20.43
CA HIS A 244 -7.89 -12.29 -20.80
C HIS A 244 -9.40 -11.99 -21.00
N ALA A 245 -10.25 -13.02 -21.08
CA ALA A 245 -11.71 -12.88 -21.14
C ALA A 245 -12.35 -12.48 -19.78
N ASP A 246 -11.72 -12.79 -18.65
CA ASP A 246 -12.25 -12.44 -17.31
C ASP A 246 -11.98 -10.97 -16.95
N LEU A 247 -11.10 -10.29 -17.70
CA LEU A 247 -10.78 -8.87 -17.53
C LEU A 247 -11.73 -7.94 -18.30
N ALA A 248 -12.60 -8.49 -19.16
CA ALA A 248 -13.47 -7.72 -20.06
C ALA A 248 -14.99 -7.87 -19.74
N GLY A 249 -15.36 -8.41 -18.57
CA GLY A 249 -16.76 -8.59 -18.16
C GLY A 249 -17.02 -8.26 -16.71
#